data_AF-A0A954QWT5-F1
#
_entry.id   AF-A0A954QWT5-F1
#
_cell.length_a   1.000
_cell.length_b   1.000
_cell.length_c   1.000
_cell.angle_alpha   90.00
_cell.angle_beta   90.00
_cell.angle_gamma   90.00
#
_symmetry.space_group_name_H-M   'P 1'
#
loop_
_entity.id
_entity.type
_entity.pdbx_description
1 polymer ?
#
loop_
_entity_poly.entity_id
_entity_poly.type
_entity_poly.pdbx_seq_one_letter_code
_entity_poly.pdbx_strand_id
1 'polypeptide(L)'
;ADVSPLFELEPATFRAVAEQVNVPFFDAVIEHSDIRPELLSVMLEFMHGKPILNCGMLIGPSSLFEEFWVEYQRLCRDFASYGVDQFAFNYYAYRAQNFTLLDPKFNFVVVSMTMPFVVRNGRFLDRQGELIPIVHNAGNKSFFRSINHFGFGPDRNQRKYFGPWLVRRIVSCLRTWIWFKRLFRGTTAVEEGQPSPSV
;
A
#
# COMPACT_ATOMS: atom_id res chain seq x y z
N ALA A 1 18.70 9.25 12.28
CA ALA A 1 19.15 8.30 11.26
C ALA A 1 19.31 9.09 9.97
N ASP A 2 20.41 8.87 9.25
CA ASP A 2 20.68 9.58 8.01
C ASP A 2 19.91 8.93 6.85
N VAL A 3 19.23 9.76 6.05
CA VAL A 3 18.48 9.35 4.86
C VAL A 3 19.10 9.92 3.58
N SER A 4 20.17 10.72 3.69
CA SER A 4 20.86 11.33 2.56
C SER A 4 21.29 10.32 1.49
N PRO A 5 21.77 9.10 1.83
CA PRO A 5 22.13 8.10 0.83
C PRO A 5 20.96 7.67 -0.08
N LEU A 6 19.71 7.84 0.37
CA LEU A 6 18.55 7.53 -0.45
C LEU A 6 18.41 8.46 -1.65
N PHE A 7 19.03 9.65 -1.62
CA PHE A 7 19.03 10.61 -2.71
C PHE A 7 20.00 10.25 -3.83
N GLU A 8 21.03 9.47 -3.51
CA GLU A 8 22.06 9.03 -4.45
C GLU A 8 21.76 7.64 -5.04
N LEU A 9 20.95 6.84 -4.34
CA LEU A 9 20.52 5.52 -4.82
C LEU A 9 19.56 5.64 -6.01
N GLU A 10 19.97 5.09 -7.16
CA GLU A 10 19.15 4.99 -8.38
C GLU A 10 18.39 6.29 -8.70
N PRO A 11 19.09 7.41 -8.92
CA PRO A 11 18.49 8.75 -8.93
C PRO A 11 17.53 8.97 -10.11
N ALA A 12 17.56 8.09 -11.12
CA ALA A 12 16.71 8.15 -12.30
C ALA A 12 15.35 7.45 -12.12
N THR A 13 15.10 6.78 -10.98
CA THR A 13 13.85 6.06 -10.73
C THR A 13 13.14 6.56 -9.47
N PHE A 14 11.88 6.15 -9.30
CA PHE A 14 11.21 6.24 -8.01
C PHE A 14 11.79 5.25 -7.02
N ARG A 15 12.13 5.70 -5.81
CA ARG A 15 12.49 4.85 -4.68
C ARG A 15 11.29 4.75 -3.77
N ALA A 16 10.81 3.53 -3.60
CA ALA A 16 9.57 3.24 -2.89
C ALA A 16 9.71 1.98 -2.04
N VAL A 17 8.89 1.84 -1.01
CA VAL A 17 8.81 0.63 -0.20
C VAL A 17 7.57 -0.16 -0.61
N ALA A 18 7.73 -1.46 -0.83
CA ALA A 18 6.60 -2.36 -0.99
C ALA A 18 5.96 -2.67 0.37
N GLU A 19 4.62 -2.64 0.44
CA GLU A 19 3.86 -3.08 1.60
C GLU A 19 4.16 -4.56 1.89
N GLN A 20 4.50 -4.87 3.15
CA GLN A 20 4.83 -6.24 3.56
C GLN A 20 3.61 -7.14 3.69
N VAL A 21 2.42 -6.55 3.92
CA VAL A 21 1.19 -7.33 3.96
C VAL A 21 0.54 -7.17 2.61
N ASN A 22 0.57 -8.26 1.85
CA ASN A 22 -0.15 -8.37 0.60
C ASN A 22 -1.64 -8.43 0.95
N VAL A 23 -2.29 -7.27 0.98
CA VAL A 23 -3.67 -7.20 1.47
C VAL A 23 -4.64 -7.26 0.29
N PRO A 24 -5.53 -8.27 0.24
CA PRO A 24 -6.82 -8.20 -0.47
C PRO A 24 -7.72 -7.01 -0.05
N PHE A 25 -7.22 -6.12 0.81
CA PHE A 25 -7.85 -4.91 1.32
C PHE A 25 -7.70 -3.76 0.35
N PHE A 26 -6.71 -3.76 -0.57
CA PHE A 26 -6.59 -2.68 -1.55
C PHE A 26 -7.78 -2.62 -2.51
N ASP A 27 -8.19 -3.76 -3.10
CA ASP A 27 -9.45 -3.86 -3.86
C ASP A 27 -10.71 -3.51 -3.04
N ALA A 28 -10.64 -3.61 -1.71
CA ALA A 28 -11.76 -3.39 -0.81
C ALA A 28 -11.77 -1.99 -0.16
N VAL A 29 -10.69 -1.22 -0.29
CA VAL A 29 -10.47 0.03 0.48
C VAL A 29 -10.01 1.18 -0.39
N ILE A 30 -9.36 0.94 -1.54
CA ILE A 30 -9.22 1.99 -2.53
C ILE A 30 -10.58 2.18 -3.19
N GLU A 31 -11.05 3.41 -3.14
CA GLU A 31 -12.17 3.83 -3.96
C GLU A 31 -11.70 3.89 -5.41
N HIS A 32 -12.43 3.26 -6.33
CA HIS A 32 -12.12 3.35 -7.77
C HIS A 32 -12.99 4.40 -8.48
N SER A 33 -13.79 5.16 -7.73
CA SER A 33 -14.76 6.13 -8.26
C SER A 33 -14.12 7.19 -9.14
N ASP A 34 -12.86 7.52 -8.90
CA ASP A 34 -12.18 8.57 -9.65
C ASP A 34 -11.38 8.03 -10.83
N ILE A 35 -11.16 6.72 -10.92
CA ILE A 35 -10.57 6.10 -12.12
C ILE A 35 -11.60 6.14 -13.25
N ARG A 36 -11.13 6.46 -14.47
CA ARG A 36 -11.97 6.39 -15.68
C ARG A 36 -12.49 4.96 -15.88
N PRO A 37 -13.81 4.74 -15.98
CA PRO A 37 -14.38 3.40 -16.02
C PRO A 37 -13.81 2.49 -17.11
N GLU A 38 -13.51 3.05 -18.28
CA GLU A 38 -12.94 2.36 -19.43
C GLU A 38 -11.50 1.85 -19.20
N LEU A 39 -10.79 2.38 -18.19
CA LEU A 39 -9.42 1.96 -17.85
C LEU A 39 -9.37 1.05 -16.63
N LEU A 40 -10.40 1.05 -15.79
CA LEU A 40 -10.38 0.39 -14.49
C LEU A 40 -10.12 -1.12 -14.59
N SER A 41 -10.84 -1.82 -15.47
CA SER A 41 -10.68 -3.28 -15.63
C SER A 41 -9.25 -3.65 -16.06
N VAL A 42 -8.70 -2.90 -17.02
CA VAL A 42 -7.34 -3.07 -17.52
C VAL A 42 -6.31 -2.84 -16.41
N MET A 43 -6.50 -1.80 -15.60
CA MET A 43 -5.60 -1.50 -14.49
C MET A 43 -5.66 -2.59 -13.41
N LEU A 44 -6.85 -3.06 -13.05
CA LEU A 44 -7.02 -4.11 -12.04
C LEU A 44 -6.38 -5.43 -12.48
N GLU A 45 -6.60 -5.83 -13.72
CA GLU A 45 -6.00 -7.03 -14.29
C GLU A 45 -4.46 -6.91 -14.32
N PHE A 46 -3.93 -5.78 -14.79
CA PHE A 46 -2.49 -5.54 -14.83
C PHE A 46 -1.86 -5.56 -13.43
N MET A 47 -2.53 -4.97 -12.44
CA MET A 47 -2.04 -4.87 -11.07
C MET A 47 -2.19 -6.17 -10.27
N HIS A 48 -2.94 -7.15 -10.78
CA HIS A 48 -3.20 -8.40 -10.07
C HIS A 48 -1.90 -9.12 -9.68
N GLY A 49 -1.79 -9.46 -8.38
CA GLY A 49 -0.65 -10.18 -7.81
C GLY A 49 0.62 -9.35 -7.59
N LYS A 50 0.66 -8.08 -7.99
CA LYS A 50 1.83 -7.22 -7.78
C LYS A 50 1.84 -6.67 -6.34
N PRO A 51 3.02 -6.60 -5.69
CA PRO A 51 3.14 -5.89 -4.42
C PRO A 51 2.76 -4.41 -4.57
N ILE A 52 2.10 -3.85 -3.56
CA ILE A 52 1.76 -2.42 -3.57
C ILE A 52 2.94 -1.61 -3.05
N LEU A 53 3.37 -0.64 -3.83
CA LEU A 53 4.30 0.42 -3.43
C LEU A 53 3.54 1.43 -2.55
N ASN A 54 3.99 1.63 -1.32
CA ASN A 54 3.38 2.59 -0.39
C ASN A 54 3.80 4.01 -0.77
N CYS A 55 2.83 4.86 -1.09
CA CYS A 55 3.06 6.24 -1.55
C CYS A 55 3.23 7.25 -0.40
N GLY A 56 3.15 6.82 0.86
CA GLY A 56 3.41 7.68 2.02
C GLY A 56 4.87 8.12 2.14
N MET A 57 5.78 7.46 1.41
CA MET A 57 7.15 7.90 1.20
C MET A 57 7.58 7.45 -0.20
N LEU A 58 7.83 8.42 -1.06
CA LEU A 58 8.42 8.24 -2.38
C LEU A 58 9.55 9.24 -2.52
N ILE A 59 10.63 8.82 -3.18
CA ILE A 59 11.69 9.75 -3.60
C ILE A 59 11.95 9.52 -5.08
N GLY A 60 12.03 10.57 -5.87
CA GLY A 60 12.23 10.48 -7.31
C GLY A 60 12.71 11.82 -7.87
N PRO A 61 13.23 11.83 -9.10
CA PRO A 61 13.47 13.08 -9.81
C PRO A 61 12.12 13.79 -10.07
N SER A 62 12.12 15.13 -10.01
CA SER A 62 10.90 15.93 -10.21
C SER A 62 10.22 15.64 -11.56
N SER A 63 11.00 15.37 -12.60
CA SER A 63 10.50 15.01 -13.92
C SER A 63 9.61 13.77 -13.91
N LEU A 64 9.92 12.73 -13.11
CA LEU A 64 9.07 11.57 -13.00
C LEU A 64 7.75 11.87 -12.26
N PHE A 65 7.76 12.81 -11.30
CA PHE A 65 6.52 13.27 -10.67
C PHE A 65 5.65 14.07 -11.65
N GLU A 66 6.25 14.88 -12.52
CA GLU A 66 5.55 15.59 -13.58
C GLU A 66 4.94 14.63 -14.61
N GLU A 67 5.70 13.64 -15.06
CA GLU A 67 5.20 12.56 -15.93
C GLU A 67 4.06 11.77 -15.27
N PHE A 68 4.23 11.41 -14.00
CA PHE A 68 3.19 10.72 -13.25
C PHE A 68 1.94 11.59 -13.11
N TRP A 69 2.06 12.89 -12.88
CA TRP A 69 0.91 13.79 -12.81
C TRP A 69 0.12 13.81 -14.12
N VAL A 70 0.80 13.90 -15.27
CA VAL A 70 0.15 13.82 -16.59
C VAL A 70 -0.57 12.49 -16.76
N GLU A 71 0.06 11.37 -16.38
CA GLU A 71 -0.59 10.06 -16.42
C GLU A 71 -1.77 9.99 -15.45
N TYR A 72 -1.66 10.57 -14.26
CA TYR A 72 -2.70 10.57 -13.24
C TYR A 72 -3.97 11.27 -13.73
N GLN A 73 -3.81 12.43 -14.39
CA GLN A 73 -4.92 13.15 -15.04
C GLN A 73 -5.53 12.36 -16.21
N ARG A 74 -4.73 11.56 -16.91
CA ARG A 74 -5.20 10.67 -17.97
C ARG A 74 -6.01 9.50 -17.40
N LEU A 75 -5.56 8.91 -16.29
CA LEU A 75 -6.18 7.75 -15.65
C LEU A 75 -7.47 8.11 -14.89
N CYS A 76 -7.52 9.32 -14.32
CA CYS A 76 -8.59 9.72 -13.41
C CYS A 76 -9.53 10.76 -14.05
N ARG A 77 -10.79 10.77 -13.62
CA ARG A 77 -11.80 11.78 -13.95
C ARG A 77 -11.97 12.84 -12.86
N ASP A 78 -11.56 12.53 -11.63
CA ASP A 78 -11.59 13.38 -10.43
C ASP A 78 -10.38 13.02 -9.54
N PHE A 79 -10.17 13.73 -8.43
CA PHE A 79 -9.00 13.60 -7.54
C PHE A 79 -9.38 13.65 -6.05
N ALA A 80 -10.62 13.35 -5.71
CA ALA A 80 -11.17 13.48 -4.36
C ALA A 80 -11.13 12.18 -3.55
N SER A 81 -11.12 11.04 -4.23
CA SER A 81 -11.24 9.72 -3.62
C SER A 81 -9.94 9.25 -2.98
N TYR A 82 -10.12 8.57 -1.85
CA TYR A 82 -9.02 8.10 -1.03
C TYR A 82 -8.28 6.91 -1.67
N GLY A 83 -6.96 7.04 -1.81
CA GLY A 83 -6.06 5.97 -2.25
C GLY A 83 -5.97 5.79 -3.77
N VAL A 84 -6.77 6.51 -4.55
CA VAL A 84 -6.74 6.47 -6.03
C VAL A 84 -5.36 6.86 -6.56
N ASP A 85 -4.75 7.87 -5.96
CA ASP A 85 -3.37 8.30 -6.21
C ASP A 85 -2.37 7.16 -6.08
N GLN A 86 -2.47 6.37 -5.00
CA GLN A 86 -1.59 5.22 -4.79
C GLN A 86 -1.83 4.12 -5.82
N PHE A 87 -3.09 3.82 -6.19
CA PHE A 87 -3.36 2.82 -7.22
C PHE A 87 -2.82 3.24 -8.60
N ALA A 88 -3.08 4.49 -8.99
CA ALA A 88 -2.61 5.05 -10.25
C ALA A 88 -1.08 5.12 -10.30
N PHE A 89 -0.42 5.52 -9.20
CA PHE A 89 1.03 5.52 -9.10
C PHE A 89 1.60 4.13 -9.30
N ASN A 90 1.04 3.13 -8.62
CA ASN A 90 1.48 1.75 -8.77
C ASN A 90 1.35 1.28 -10.22
N TYR A 91 0.19 1.52 -10.86
CA TYR A 91 -0.01 1.19 -12.28
C TYR A 91 1.03 1.85 -13.18
N TYR A 92 1.24 3.16 -13.03
CA TYR A 92 2.25 3.92 -13.78
C TYR A 92 3.65 3.33 -13.58
N ALA A 93 4.07 3.15 -12.32
CA ALA A 93 5.42 2.73 -11.96
C ALA A 93 5.75 1.32 -12.46
N TYR A 94 4.82 0.39 -12.32
CA TYR A 94 4.99 -0.98 -12.84
C TYR A 94 4.99 -1.03 -14.36
N ARG A 95 4.16 -0.22 -15.04
CA ARG A 95 4.12 -0.18 -16.50
C ARG A 95 5.41 0.40 -17.09
N ALA A 96 5.91 1.48 -16.50
CA ALA A 96 7.15 2.14 -16.93
C ALA A 96 8.42 1.45 -16.41
N GLN A 97 8.29 0.50 -15.47
CA GLN A 97 9.42 -0.14 -14.77
C GLN A 97 10.41 0.86 -14.16
N ASN A 98 9.92 2.01 -13.70
CA ASN A 98 10.75 3.13 -13.25
C ASN A 98 10.76 3.27 -11.72
N PHE A 99 10.95 2.15 -11.01
CA PHE A 99 11.09 2.17 -9.56
C PHE A 99 12.15 1.20 -9.05
N THR A 100 12.69 1.54 -7.89
CA THR A 100 13.63 0.74 -7.09
C THR A 100 13.03 0.52 -5.70
N LEU A 101 13.09 -0.71 -5.21
CA LEU A 101 12.60 -1.05 -3.89
C LEU A 101 13.61 -0.64 -2.81
N LEU A 102 13.11 0.08 -1.81
CA LEU A 102 13.84 0.43 -0.60
C LEU A 102 13.60 -0.60 0.51
N ASP A 103 14.53 -0.61 1.47
CA ASP A 103 14.32 -1.33 2.73
C ASP A 103 13.05 -0.81 3.44
N PRO A 104 12.20 -1.70 3.97
CA PRO A 104 10.97 -1.34 4.67
C PRO A 104 11.14 -0.31 5.79
N LYS A 105 12.31 -0.21 6.43
CA LYS A 105 12.58 0.80 7.47
C LYS A 105 12.47 2.25 6.97
N PHE A 106 12.57 2.47 5.67
CA PHE A 106 12.46 3.80 5.04
C PHE A 106 11.00 4.21 4.76
N ASN A 107 10.03 3.35 5.03
CA ASN A 107 8.62 3.71 5.09
C ASN A 107 7.93 2.79 6.11
N PHE A 108 8.26 3.00 7.39
CA PHE A 108 7.84 2.09 8.45
C PHE A 108 6.37 2.29 8.85
N VAL A 109 5.48 1.62 8.14
CA VAL A 109 4.03 1.67 8.40
C VAL A 109 3.68 0.88 9.65
N VAL A 110 3.41 1.55 10.77
CA VAL A 110 3.26 0.92 12.09
C VAL A 110 2.17 -0.17 12.13
N VAL A 111 1.09 0.01 11.38
CA VAL A 111 -0.06 -0.90 11.39
C VAL A 111 0.17 -2.18 10.59
N SER A 112 0.86 -2.09 9.43
CA SER A 112 1.06 -3.19 8.49
C SER A 112 2.44 -3.84 8.61
N MET A 113 3.46 -3.15 9.13
CA MET A 113 4.81 -3.71 9.18
C MET A 113 4.89 -4.95 10.10
N THR A 114 5.57 -5.99 9.62
CA THR A 114 5.77 -7.24 10.38
C THR A 114 7.03 -7.21 11.25
N MET A 115 7.97 -6.32 10.92
CA MET A 115 9.20 -6.10 11.68
C MET A 115 8.86 -5.61 13.12
N PRO A 116 9.38 -6.28 14.15
CA PRO A 116 9.18 -5.80 15.52
C PRO A 116 9.98 -4.56 15.83
N PHE A 117 9.39 -3.72 16.67
CA PHE A 117 9.97 -2.46 17.08
C PHE A 117 9.54 -2.14 18.51
N VAL A 118 10.30 -1.25 19.15
CA VAL A 118 9.95 -0.66 20.44
C VAL A 118 9.96 0.87 20.33
N VAL A 119 9.13 1.53 21.14
CA VAL A 119 9.24 2.98 21.33
C VAL A 119 9.91 3.23 22.67
N ARG A 120 11.03 3.96 22.67
CA ARG A 120 11.75 4.37 23.89
C ARG A 120 12.07 5.85 23.80
N ASN A 121 11.72 6.63 24.82
CA ASN A 121 11.94 8.09 24.85
C ASN A 121 11.48 8.78 23.56
N GLY A 122 10.27 8.42 23.11
CA GLY A 122 9.69 8.92 21.87
C GLY A 122 10.41 8.53 20.58
N ARG A 123 11.33 7.56 20.58
CA ARG A 123 12.05 7.08 19.39
C ARG A 123 11.64 5.67 19.02
N PHE A 124 11.45 5.42 17.74
CA PHE A 124 11.18 4.09 17.20
C PHE A 124 12.50 3.36 16.95
N LEU A 125 12.67 2.21 17.58
CA LEU A 125 13.85 1.38 17.49
C LEU A 125 13.48 0.00 16.97
N ASP A 126 14.32 -0.58 16.12
CA ASP A 126 14.17 -1.95 15.65
C ASP A 126 14.59 -2.98 16.74
N ARG A 127 14.71 -4.25 16.36
CA ARG A 127 15.12 -5.33 17.27
C ARG A 127 16.57 -5.20 17.74
N GLN A 128 17.42 -4.54 16.95
CA GLN A 128 18.83 -4.31 17.23
C GLN A 128 19.03 -3.06 18.10
N GLY A 129 17.98 -2.25 18.29
CA GLY A 129 18.04 -0.99 19.01
C GLY A 129 18.41 0.19 18.10
N GLU A 130 18.46 -0.03 16.79
CA GLU A 130 18.76 1.01 15.81
C GLU A 130 17.54 1.86 15.50
N LEU A 131 17.77 3.14 15.19
CA LEU A 131 16.71 4.07 14.86
C LEU A 131 16.05 3.70 13.54
N ILE A 132 14.72 3.55 13.56
CA ILE A 132 13.92 3.47 12.36
C ILE A 132 13.84 4.89 11.75
N PRO A 133 14.37 5.11 10.53
CA PRO A 133 14.57 6.45 9.99
C PRO A 133 13.28 7.16 9.64
N ILE A 134 12.31 6.46 9.05
CA ILE A 134 11.06 7.05 8.58
C ILE A 134 9.91 6.19 9.08
N VAL A 135 9.06 6.78 9.91
CA VAL A 135 7.89 6.11 10.48
C VAL A 135 6.64 6.69 9.87
N HIS A 136 5.79 5.82 9.34
CA HIS A 136 4.53 6.18 8.74
C HIS A 136 3.38 5.75 9.67
N ASN A 137 2.81 6.73 10.38
CA ASN A 137 1.63 6.51 11.23
C ASN A 137 0.34 6.60 10.41
N ALA A 138 0.18 5.66 9.47
CA ALA A 138 -0.93 5.65 8.52
C ALA A 138 -2.31 5.57 9.19
N GLY A 139 -3.32 6.18 8.56
CA GLY A 139 -4.72 6.16 8.99
C GLY A 139 -5.42 7.49 8.75
N ASN A 140 -6.48 7.47 7.94
CA ASN A 140 -7.29 8.65 7.61
C ASN A 140 -8.02 9.24 8.83
N LYS A 141 -8.39 8.40 9.81
CA LYS A 141 -8.98 8.83 11.08
C LYS A 141 -8.03 8.54 12.24
N SER A 142 -8.02 9.44 13.22
CA SER A 142 -7.19 9.32 14.43
C SER A 142 -7.38 7.99 15.17
N PHE A 143 -8.59 7.43 15.14
CA PHE A 143 -8.91 6.12 15.72
C PHE A 143 -8.10 4.96 15.11
N PHE A 144 -7.87 4.99 13.79
CA PHE A 144 -7.16 3.93 13.08
C PHE A 144 -5.63 4.03 13.19
N ARG A 145 -5.11 5.21 13.58
CA ARG A 145 -3.68 5.41 13.79
C ARG A 145 -3.18 4.63 15.00
N SER A 146 -2.02 4.01 14.87
CA SER A 146 -1.47 3.13 15.91
C SER A 146 -0.69 3.86 16.99
N ILE A 147 -0.35 5.12 16.74
CA ILE A 147 0.47 5.95 17.62
C ILE A 147 -0.27 7.25 17.95
N ASN A 148 -0.33 7.56 19.25
CA ASN A 148 -0.75 8.84 19.82
C ASN A 148 0.42 9.81 19.92
N HIS A 149 0.11 11.10 19.86
CA HIS A 149 1.10 12.18 19.96
C HIS A 149 2.31 11.93 19.03
N PHE A 150 2.02 11.58 17.77
CA PHE A 150 3.06 11.26 16.79
C PHE A 150 3.94 12.49 16.51
N GLY A 151 5.27 12.34 16.56
CA GLY A 151 6.21 13.43 16.31
C GLY A 151 7.46 13.39 17.19
N PHE A 152 8.13 14.53 17.33
CA PHE A 152 9.40 14.65 18.06
C PHE A 152 9.21 15.00 19.54
N GLY A 153 9.98 14.35 20.41
CA GLY A 153 10.06 14.63 21.85
C GLY A 153 9.99 13.36 22.71
N PRO A 154 10.54 13.39 23.93
CA PRO A 154 10.62 12.21 24.80
C PRO A 154 9.23 11.65 25.19
N ASP A 155 8.22 12.52 25.31
CA ASP A 155 6.86 12.14 25.73
C ASP A 155 5.91 11.82 24.55
N ARG A 156 6.46 11.76 23.33
CA ARG A 156 5.72 11.50 22.09
C ARG A 156 5.69 10.01 21.75
N ASN A 157 4.96 9.69 20.68
CA ASN A 157 4.92 8.38 20.04
C ASN A 157 4.35 7.24 20.93
N GLN A 158 3.31 7.55 21.68
CA GLN A 158 2.68 6.60 22.60
C GLN A 158 1.87 5.56 21.84
N ARG A 159 2.15 4.28 22.05
CA ARG A 159 1.49 3.19 21.32
C ARG A 159 0.04 3.01 21.79
N LYS A 160 -0.89 2.92 20.83
CA LYS A 160 -2.24 2.43 21.09
C LYS A 160 -2.23 0.91 21.01
N TYR A 161 -2.81 0.27 22.02
CA TYR A 161 -2.91 -1.19 22.05
C TYR A 161 -4.25 -1.70 21.48
N PHE A 162 -5.35 -0.99 21.74
CA PHE A 162 -6.69 -1.47 21.39
C PHE A 162 -7.08 -1.28 19.92
N GLY A 163 -7.00 -0.05 19.39
CA GLY A 163 -7.41 0.26 18.01
C GLY A 163 -6.67 -0.57 16.94
N PRO A 164 -5.33 -0.62 16.95
CA PRO A 164 -4.56 -1.43 16.00
C PRO A 164 -4.83 -2.92 16.12
N TRP A 165 -5.05 -3.43 17.34
CA TRP A 165 -5.44 -4.82 17.56
C TRP A 165 -6.79 -5.12 16.89
N LEU A 166 -7.78 -4.23 17.05
CA LEU A 166 -9.09 -4.38 16.42
C LEU A 166 -9.01 -4.32 14.89
N VAL A 167 -8.23 -3.39 14.33
CA VAL A 167 -8.00 -3.30 12.88
C VAL A 167 -7.37 -4.59 12.34
N ARG A 168 -6.36 -5.13 13.03
CA ARG A 168 -5.72 -6.41 12.64
C ARG A 168 -6.72 -7.57 12.66
N ARG A 169 -7.63 -7.62 13.63
CA ARG A 169 -8.70 -8.63 13.69
C ARG A 169 -9.69 -8.46 12.53
N ILE A 170 -10.13 -7.24 12.23
CA ILE A 170 -11.02 -6.94 11.10
C ILE A 170 -10.37 -7.35 9.78
N VAL A 171 -9.10 -6.96 9.54
CA VAL A 171 -8.35 -7.33 8.33
C VAL A 171 -8.20 -8.84 8.21
N SER A 172 -7.91 -9.54 9.33
CA SER A 172 -7.84 -11.01 9.33
C SER A 172 -9.19 -11.64 8.94
N CYS A 173 -10.30 -11.15 9.48
CA CYS A 173 -11.64 -11.66 9.14
C CYS A 173 -12.00 -11.39 7.66
N LEU A 174 -11.68 -10.18 7.15
CA LEU A 174 -11.88 -9.82 5.74
C LEU A 174 -11.06 -10.72 4.81
N ARG A 175 -9.81 -11.03 5.15
CA ARG A 175 -8.98 -11.98 4.38
C ARG A 175 -9.62 -13.36 4.32
N THR A 176 -10.09 -13.88 5.46
CA THR A 176 -10.80 -15.16 5.52
C THR A 176 -12.07 -15.14 4.69
N TRP A 177 -12.85 -14.06 4.76
CA TRP A 177 -14.09 -13.90 4.00
C TRP A 177 -13.88 -13.81 2.48
N ILE A 178 -12.88 -13.04 2.03
CA ILE A 178 -12.53 -12.93 0.60
C ILE A 178 -12.03 -14.28 0.07
N TRP A 179 -11.19 -14.98 0.85
CA TRP A 179 -10.76 -16.33 0.51
C TRP A 179 -11.94 -17.31 0.40
N PHE A 180 -12.87 -17.26 1.36
CA PHE A 180 -14.11 -18.05 1.32
C PHE A 180 -14.91 -17.74 0.05
N LYS A 181 -15.19 -16.46 -0.24
CA LYS A 181 -15.89 -16.07 -1.48
C LYS A 181 -15.21 -16.57 -2.75
N ARG A 182 -13.87 -16.63 -2.79
CA ARG A 182 -13.12 -17.14 -3.94
C ARG A 182 -13.27 -18.66 -4.11
N LEU A 183 -13.27 -19.42 -3.01
CA LEU A 183 -13.54 -20.87 -3.04
C LEU A 183 -14.93 -21.19 -3.61
N PHE A 184 -15.96 -20.42 -3.22
CA PHE A 184 -17.34 -20.66 -3.66
C PHE A 184 -17.69 -20.02 -5.02
N ARG A 185 -16.85 -19.12 -5.54
CA ARG A 185 -16.96 -18.63 -6.93
C ARG A 185 -16.27 -19.54 -7.94
N GLY A 186 -15.28 -20.32 -7.51
CA GLY A 186 -14.64 -21.36 -8.33
C GLY A 186 -15.49 -22.62 -8.53
N THR A 187 -16.64 -22.74 -7.85
CA THR A 187 -17.52 -23.93 -7.91
C THR A 187 -18.72 -23.76 -8.84
N THR A 188 -18.95 -22.57 -9.41
CA THR A 188 -20.08 -22.29 -10.32
C THR A 188 -19.69 -22.21 -11.80
N ALA A 189 -18.49 -22.63 -12.17
CA ALA A 189 -18.00 -22.60 -13.55
C ALA A 189 -17.53 -23.99 -14.03
N VAL A 190 -18.32 -25.03 -13.73
CA VAL A 190 -18.28 -26.32 -14.44
C VAL A 190 -19.70 -26.89 -14.39
N GLU A 191 -20.51 -26.64 -15.43
CA GLU A 191 -21.62 -27.49 -15.94
C GLU A 191 -22.59 -26.68 -16.83
N GLU A 192 -22.08 -25.92 -17.80
CA GLU A 192 -22.86 -25.64 -19.02
C GLU A 192 -21.93 -25.78 -20.22
N GLY A 193 -22.07 -26.88 -20.95
CA GLY A 193 -21.41 -27.09 -22.24
C GLY A 193 -20.79 -28.48 -22.43
N GLN A 194 -21.62 -29.51 -22.55
CA GLN A 194 -21.26 -30.64 -23.42
C GLN A 194 -22.05 -30.51 -24.73
N PRO A 195 -21.39 -30.50 -25.91
CA PRO A 195 -22.08 -30.59 -27.17
C PRO A 195 -22.63 -32.01 -27.38
N SER A 196 -23.86 -32.08 -27.87
CA SER A 196 -24.52 -33.32 -28.30
C SER A 196 -23.72 -33.97 -29.44
N PRO A 197 -23.48 -35.29 -29.42
CA PRO A 197 -22.86 -35.98 -30.54
C PRO A 197 -23.88 -36.09 -31.69
N SER A 198 -23.51 -35.52 -32.82
CA SER A 198 -24.21 -35.67 -34.10
C SER A 198 -24.23 -37.13 -34.55
N VAL A 199 -25.43 -37.64 -34.85
CA VAL A 199 -25.69 -38.68 -35.85
C VAL A 199 -26.79 -38.18 -36.77
#